data_AF-A0A1C6N730-F1
#
_entry.id   AF-A0A1C6N730-F1
#
_cell.length_a   1.000
_cell.length_b   1.000
_cell.length_c   1.000
_cell.angle_alpha   90.00
_cell.angle_beta   90.00
_cell.angle_gamma   90.00
#
_symmetry.space_group_name_H-M   'P 1'
#
loop_
_entity.id
_entity.type
_entity.pdbx_description
1 polymer ?
#
loop_
_entity_poly.entity_id
_entity_poly.type
_entity_poly.pdbx_seq_one_letter_code
_entity_poly.pdbx_strand_id
1 'polypeptide(L)' 'MGCNCGGRNRRTVTVYRLLLPNGAGRDYVTRQEAEAARQRRGGTGRIVTVNR' A
#
# COMPACT_ATOMS: atom_id res chain seq x y z
N MET A 1 9.86 -33.93 18.07
CA MET A 1 9.52 -32.98 17.01
C MET A 1 8.72 -31.83 17.60
N GLY A 2 9.17 -30.60 17.43
CA GLY A 2 8.45 -29.39 17.80
C GLY A 2 9.20 -28.18 17.24
N CYS A 3 8.88 -27.80 16.00
CA CYS A 3 9.45 -26.58 15.42
C CYS A 3 8.86 -25.37 16.15
N ASN A 4 9.63 -24.84 17.10
CA ASN A 4 9.46 -23.51 17.65
C ASN A 4 9.80 -22.48 16.55
N CYS A 5 8.94 -22.34 15.54
CA CYS A 5 8.97 -21.18 14.64
C CYS A 5 8.44 -19.99 15.44
N GLY A 6 9.32 -19.46 16.28
CA GLY A 6 9.09 -18.35 17.18
C GLY A 6 8.51 -17.14 16.47
N GLY A 7 7.58 -16.50 17.17
CA GLY A 7 7.19 -15.13 16.93
C GLY A 7 6.54 -14.91 15.57
N ARG A 8 5.22 -15.00 15.54
CA ARG A 8 4.39 -14.41 14.49
C ARG A 8 4.53 -12.88 14.57
N ASN A 9 5.70 -12.38 14.21
CA ASN A 9 5.92 -10.98 13.90
C ASN A 9 5.07 -10.75 12.66
N ARG A 10 3.82 -10.34 12.87
CA ARG A 10 2.97 -9.77 11.82
C ARG A 10 3.75 -8.56 11.35
N ARG A 11 4.67 -8.77 10.40
CA ARG A 11 5.45 -7.72 9.77
C ARG A 11 4.41 -6.82 9.14
N THR A 12 4.08 -5.74 9.84
CA THR A 12 3.13 -4.75 9.36
C THR A 12 3.73 -4.15 8.10
N VAL A 13 3.22 -4.55 6.94
CA VAL A 13 3.73 -4.03 5.67
C VAL A 13 3.04 -2.71 5.42
N THR A 14 3.81 -1.63 5.45
CA THR A 14 3.34 -0.31 5.03
C THR A 14 3.19 -0.32 3.52
N VAL A 15 1.94 -0.20 3.05
CA VAL A 15 1.61 -0.02 1.64
C VAL A 15 0.94 1.34 1.44
N TYR A 16 1.06 1.89 0.23
CA TYR A 16 0.48 3.17 -0.15
C TYR A 16 -0.65 2.91 -1.12
N ARG A 17 -1.89 3.17 -0.70
CA ARG A 17 -3.08 2.98 -1.53
C ARG A 17 -3.44 4.29 -2.22
N LEU A 18 -3.45 4.30 -3.55
CA LEU A 18 -4.04 5.37 -4.36
C LEU A 18 -5.54 5.11 -4.53
N LEU A 19 -6.36 5.97 -3.93
CA LEU A 19 -7.81 6.00 -4.08
C LEU A 19 -8.18 6.95 -5.21
N LEU A 20 -8.88 6.40 -6.21
CA LEU A 20 -9.34 7.12 -7.38
C LEU A 20 -10.78 7.61 -7.17
N PRO A 21 -11.19 8.71 -7.83
CA PRO A 21 -12.53 9.27 -7.68
C PRO A 21 -13.65 8.34 -8.17
N ASN A 22 -13.32 7.35 -9.00
CA ASN A 22 -14.24 6.31 -9.45
C ASN A 22 -14.43 5.17 -8.41
N GLY A 23 -13.89 5.31 -7.21
CA GLY A 23 -13.94 4.29 -6.15
C GLY A 23 -12.89 3.18 -6.30
N ALA A 24 -12.11 3.16 -7.39
CA ALA A 24 -11.04 2.17 -7.55
C ALA A 24 -9.84 2.49 -6.64
N GLY A 25 -9.27 1.47 -6.01
CA GLY A 25 -8.06 1.58 -5.20
C GLY A 25 -6.92 0.77 -5.82
N ARG A 26 -5.70 1.30 -5.83
CA ARG A 26 -4.49 0.54 -6.17
C ARG A 26 -3.48 0.62 -5.05
N ASP A 27 -2.97 -0.52 -4.62
CA ASP A 27 -1.95 -0.63 -3.58
C ASP A 27 -0.55 -0.60 -4.22
N TYR A 28 0.35 0.17 -3.61
CA TYR A 28 1.75 0.31 -4.01
C TYR A 28 2.65 0.03 -2.81
N VAL A 29 3.84 -0.51 -3.08
CA VAL A 29 4.81 -0.80 -2.00
C VAL A 29 5.46 0.50 -1.53
N THR A 30 5.63 1.48 -2.42
CA THR A 30 6.27 2.76 -2.10
C THR A 30 5.37 3.96 -2.37
N ARG A 31 5.63 5.06 -1.65
CA ARG A 31 4.93 6.34 -1.86
C ARG A 31 5.21 6.92 -3.23
N GLN A 32 6.45 6.77 -3.71
CA GLN A 32 6.90 7.30 -4.99
C GLN A 32 6.13 6.64 -6.15
N GLU A 33 5.90 5.32 -6.09
CA GLU A 33 5.09 4.62 -7.09
C GLU A 33 3.64 5.09 -7.07
N ALA A 34 3.05 5.29 -5.89
CA ALA A 34 1.70 5.82 -5.76
C ALA A 34 1.59 7.26 -6.31
N GLU A 35 2.61 8.10 -6.10
CA GLU A 35 2.67 9.46 -6.64
C GLU A 35 2.85 9.48 -8.16
N ALA A 36 3.74 8.64 -8.70
CA ALA A 36 3.91 8.50 -10.14
C ALA A 36 2.60 8.02 -10.80
N ALA A 37 1.90 7.08 -10.17
CA ALA A 37 0.59 6.62 -10.64
C ALA A 37 -0.49 7.72 -10.57
N ARG A 38 -0.48 8.55 -9.52
CA ARG A 38 -1.36 9.72 -9.41
C ARG A 38 -1.08 10.71 -10.54
N GLN A 39 0.19 11.02 -10.82
CA GLN A 39 0.58 11.95 -11.88
C GLN A 39 0.19 11.44 -13.28
N ARG A 40 0.36 10.14 -13.57
CA ARG A 40 -0.12 9.51 -14.81
C ARG A 40 -1.63 9.61 -15.01
N ARG A 41 -2.40 9.86 -13.94
CA ARG A 41 -3.85 10.09 -13.95
C ARG A 41 -4.22 11.57 -13.79
N GLY A 42 -3.32 12.48 -14.17
CA GLY A 42 -3.57 13.92 -14.14
C GLY A 42 -3.54 14.53 -12.73
N GLY A 43 -2.87 13.89 -11.77
CA GLY A 43 -2.82 14.37 -10.39
C GLY A 43 -4.05 14.00 -9.55
N THR A 44 -4.98 13.21 -10.12
CA THR A 44 -6.26 12.90 -9.49
C THR A 44 -6.17 11.73 -8.50
N GLY A 45 -6.87 11.84 -7.38
CA GLY A 45 -6.96 10.79 -6.36
C GLY A 45 -6.16 11.08 -5.09
N ARG A 46 -6.44 10.31 -4.04
CA ARG A 46 -5.84 10.48 -2.71
C ARG A 46 -4.94 9.29 -2.38
N ILE A 47 -3.71 9.55 -1.98
CA ILE A 47 -2.79 8.52 -1.50
C ILE A 47 -2.97 8.40 0.00
N VAL A 48 -3.24 7.19 0.48
CA VAL A 48 -3.35 6.88 1.92
C VAL A 48 -2.34 5.80 2.28
N THR A 49 -1.73 5.92 3.46
CA THR A 49 -0.85 4.89 4.00
C THR A 49 -1.70 3.83 4.68
N VAL A 50 -1.48 2.57 4.35
CA VAL A 50 -2.19 1.42 4.91
C VAL A 50 -1.16 0.47 5.49
N ASN A 51 -1.36 0.11 6.75
CA ASN A 51 -0.56 -0.87 7.45
C ASN A 51 -1.32 -2.22 7.38
N ARG A 52 -0.73 -3.21 6.71
CA ARG A 52 -1.31 -4.57 6.55
C ARG A 52 -0.58 -5.63 7.35
#